data_AF-A0A0Q7FT36-F1
#
_entry.id   AF-A0A0Q7FT36-F1
#
_cell.length_a   1.000
_cell.length_b   1.000
_cell.length_c   1.000
_cell.angle_alpha   90.00
_cell.angle_beta   90.00
_cell.angle_gamma   90.00
#
_symmetry.space_group_name_H-M   'P 1'
#
loop_
_entity.id
_entity.type
_entity.pdbx_description
1 polymer ?
#
loop_
_entity_poly.entity_id
_entity_poly.type
_entity_poly.pdbx_seq_one_letter_code
_entity_poly.pdbx_strand_id
1 'polypeptide(L)'
;MKTKIAILALIIFSVIGCKKHKPTEDKNLTSLEQLTTGNERFLNGRSAHPRQNKKTVLANQDGQKPFAVVITCSDSRVSPEIVFDQGIGDLFVIRNAGNLISDIDMGSI
;
A
#
# COMPACT_ATOMS: atom_id res chain seq x y z
N MET A 1 -15.41 40.23 -24.66
CA MET A 1 -16.28 39.16 -24.13
C MET A 1 -15.70 37.75 -24.30
N LYS A 2 -15.05 37.43 -25.43
CA LYS A 2 -14.49 36.08 -25.70
C LYS A 2 -13.36 35.65 -24.72
N THR A 3 -12.55 36.60 -24.24
CA THR A 3 -11.46 36.34 -23.27
C THR A 3 -11.94 36.02 -21.86
N LYS A 4 -13.05 36.59 -21.39
CA LYS A 4 -13.62 36.31 -20.06
C LYS A 4 -14.25 34.90 -19.99
N ILE A 5 -14.81 34.41 -21.10
CA ILE A 5 -15.39 33.07 -21.21
C ILE A 5 -14.29 32.00 -21.18
N ALA A 6 -13.15 32.26 -21.83
CA ALA A 6 -12.00 31.34 -21.82
C ALA A 6 -11.37 31.17 -20.42
N ILE A 7 -11.26 32.27 -19.65
CA ILE A 7 -10.72 32.24 -18.28
C ILE A 7 -11.67 31.50 -17.33
N LEU A 8 -12.99 31.68 -17.48
CA LEU A 8 -13.99 30.98 -16.66
C LEU A 8 -14.00 29.46 -16.93
N ALA A 9 -13.82 29.04 -18.20
CA ALA A 9 -13.71 27.64 -18.57
C ALA A 9 -12.44 26.96 -18.01
N LEU A 10 -11.32 27.69 -17.97
CA LEU A 10 -10.05 27.17 -17.42
C LEU A 10 -10.12 26.94 -15.89
N ILE A 11 -10.82 27.83 -15.18
CA ILE A 11 -11.05 27.69 -13.73
C ILE A 11 -11.94 26.47 -13.44
N ILE A 12 -13.00 26.25 -14.24
CA ILE A 12 -13.91 25.11 -14.07
C ILE A 12 -13.18 23.76 -14.28
N PHE A 13 -12.25 23.68 -15.24
CA PHE A 13 -11.49 22.45 -15.51
C PHE A 13 -10.53 22.09 -14.36
N SER A 14 -10.00 23.08 -13.65
CA SER A 14 -9.10 22.89 -12.50
C SER A 14 -9.79 22.28 -11.28
N VAL A 15 -11.11 22.45 -11.11
CA VAL A 15 -11.81 22.01 -9.88
C VAL A 15 -12.33 20.56 -9.98
N ILE A 16 -12.43 20.00 -11.18
CA ILE A 16 -13.03 18.67 -11.40
C ILE A 16 -11.99 17.54 -11.33
N GLY A 17 -10.69 17.87 -11.31
CA GLY A 17 -9.58 16.92 -11.49
C GLY A 17 -9.12 16.12 -10.26
N CYS A 18 -9.56 16.42 -9.04
CA CYS A 18 -9.14 15.66 -7.85
C CYS A 18 -10.14 14.54 -7.48
N LYS A 19 -10.32 13.54 -8.36
CA LYS A 19 -10.81 12.24 -7.89
C LYS A 19 -9.67 11.61 -7.09
N LYS A 20 -9.82 11.48 -5.77
CA LYS A 20 -8.94 10.60 -4.97
C LYS A 20 -9.08 9.19 -5.53
N HIS A 21 -8.13 8.77 -6.35
CA HIS A 21 -8.08 7.40 -6.84
C HIS A 21 -7.78 6.52 -5.62
N LYS A 22 -8.80 5.80 -5.15
CA LYS A 22 -8.61 4.78 -4.12
C LYS A 22 -7.81 3.68 -4.82
N PRO A 23 -6.58 3.33 -4.38
CA PRO A 23 -5.83 2.29 -5.05
C PRO A 23 -6.63 1.01 -4.92
N THR A 24 -7.17 0.57 -6.04
CA THR A 24 -7.73 -0.76 -6.19
C THR A 24 -6.59 -1.68 -6.55
N GLU A 25 -6.52 -2.83 -5.89
CA GLU A 25 -5.61 -3.91 -6.21
C GLU A 25 -5.71 -4.24 -7.71
N ASP A 26 -4.67 -3.91 -8.47
CA ASP A 26 -4.58 -4.30 -9.87
C ASP A 26 -4.16 -5.77 -9.90
N LYS A 27 -5.12 -6.63 -10.25
CA LYS A 27 -4.96 -8.09 -10.27
C LYS A 27 -3.92 -8.59 -11.27
N ASN A 28 -3.39 -7.72 -12.14
CA ASN A 28 -2.39 -8.09 -13.14
C ASN A 28 -0.95 -7.89 -12.66
N LEU A 29 -0.74 -7.26 -11.51
CA LEU A 29 0.61 -7.04 -10.98
C LEU A 29 1.14 -8.28 -10.26
N THR A 30 2.38 -8.63 -10.54
CA THR A 30 3.15 -9.58 -9.74
C THR A 30 3.32 -9.06 -8.31
N SER A 31 3.58 -9.97 -7.35
CA SER A 31 3.83 -9.58 -5.96
C SER A 31 4.96 -8.54 -5.81
N LEU A 32 6.02 -8.66 -6.62
CA LEU A 32 7.13 -7.70 -6.60
C LEU A 32 6.74 -6.33 -7.13
N GLU A 33 5.92 -6.26 -8.17
CA GLU A 33 5.40 -4.99 -8.69
C GLU A 33 4.47 -4.32 -7.67
N GLN A 34 3.61 -5.07 -7.00
CA GLN A 34 2.75 -4.53 -5.94
C GLN A 34 3.56 -3.89 -4.80
N LEU A 35 4.63 -4.56 -4.37
CA LEU A 35 5.55 -4.03 -3.36
C LEU A 35 6.29 -2.79 -3.88
N THR A 36 6.89 -2.87 -5.07
CA THR A 36 7.69 -1.77 -5.65
C THR A 36 6.85 -0.52 -5.87
N THR A 37 5.67 -0.64 -6.49
CA THR A 37 4.75 0.49 -6.70
C THR A 37 4.23 1.06 -5.38
N GLY A 38 4.05 0.23 -4.36
CA GLY A 38 3.72 0.69 -3.02
C GLY A 38 4.85 1.47 -2.34
N ASN A 39 6.09 0.99 -2.47
CA ASN A 39 7.27 1.69 -1.98
C ASN A 39 7.50 3.03 -2.68
N GLU A 40 7.27 3.09 -3.99
CA GLU A 40 7.32 4.35 -4.73
C GLU A 40 6.32 5.38 -4.17
N ARG A 41 5.10 4.96 -3.79
CA ARG A 41 4.14 5.88 -3.14
C ARG A 41 4.65 6.37 -1.80
N PHE A 42 5.24 5.49 -0.99
CA PHE A 42 5.83 5.86 0.31
C PHE A 42 6.97 6.87 0.14
N LEU A 43 7.94 6.60 -0.75
CA LEU A 43 9.07 7.49 -1.01
C LEU A 43 8.65 8.88 -1.50
N ASN A 44 7.55 8.96 -2.26
CA ASN A 44 7.02 10.21 -2.78
C ASN A 44 6.06 10.95 -1.82
N GLY A 45 5.84 10.44 -0.60
CA GLY A 45 4.89 11.03 0.36
C GLY A 45 3.43 10.95 -0.11
N ARG A 46 3.11 9.95 -0.94
CA ARG A 46 1.78 9.73 -1.55
C ARG A 46 1.16 8.40 -1.14
N SER A 47 1.55 7.86 0.02
CA SER A 47 0.97 6.64 0.60
C SER A 47 -0.55 6.71 0.65
N ALA A 48 -1.19 5.66 0.17
CA ALA A 48 -2.64 5.59 0.08
C ALA A 48 -3.28 4.90 1.28
N HIS A 49 -2.48 4.20 2.10
CA HIS A 49 -2.93 3.52 3.31
C HIS A 49 -4.07 2.53 3.02
N PRO A 50 -3.89 1.59 2.06
CA PRO A 50 -4.97 0.72 1.63
C PRO A 50 -5.41 -0.20 2.77
N ARG A 51 -6.71 -0.55 2.84
CA ARG A 51 -7.20 -1.65 3.69
C ARG A 51 -6.86 -1.54 5.20
N GLN A 52 -6.71 -0.33 5.74
CA GLN A 52 -6.43 -0.08 7.17
C GLN A 52 -7.69 0.30 7.99
N ASN A 53 -8.83 -0.34 7.75
CA ASN A 53 -10.09 0.00 8.42
C ASN A 53 -10.77 -1.24 9.05
N LYS A 54 -11.70 -0.98 9.98
CA LYS A 54 -12.43 -2.03 10.72
C LYS A 54 -13.11 -3.05 9.80
N LYS A 55 -13.67 -2.61 8.66
CA LYS A 55 -14.33 -3.52 7.71
C LYS A 55 -13.32 -4.52 7.13
N THR A 56 -12.11 -4.07 6.78
CA THR A 56 -11.05 -4.98 6.31
C THR A 56 -10.64 -5.99 7.39
N VAL A 57 -10.49 -5.56 8.64
CA VAL A 57 -10.15 -6.48 9.75
C VAL A 57 -11.20 -7.58 9.86
N LEU A 58 -12.49 -7.21 9.89
CA LEU A 58 -13.58 -8.18 9.98
C LEU A 58 -13.65 -9.09 8.76
N ALA A 59 -13.31 -8.59 7.58
CA ALA A 59 -13.28 -9.41 6.37
C ALA A 59 -12.18 -10.49 6.38
N ASN A 60 -11.14 -10.35 7.21
CA ASN A 60 -10.06 -11.34 7.36
C ASN A 60 -10.21 -12.22 8.61
N GLN A 61 -11.33 -12.15 9.34
CA GLN A 61 -11.49 -12.85 10.63
C GLN A 61 -11.48 -14.39 10.47
N ASP A 62 -11.99 -14.89 9.35
CA ASP A 62 -12.14 -16.33 9.08
C ASP A 62 -10.96 -16.91 8.28
N GLY A 63 -9.99 -16.08 7.90
CA GLY A 63 -8.84 -16.47 7.13
C GLY A 63 -8.15 -15.29 6.44
N GLN A 64 -6.89 -15.50 6.06
CA GLN A 64 -6.07 -14.51 5.37
C GLN A 64 -5.52 -15.09 4.06
N LYS A 65 -5.24 -14.22 3.09
CA LYS A 65 -4.62 -14.58 1.82
C LYS A 65 -3.58 -13.53 1.42
N PRO A 66 -2.46 -13.44 2.15
CA PRO A 66 -1.38 -12.52 1.82
C PRO A 66 -0.78 -12.89 0.45
N PHE A 67 -0.37 -11.89 -0.33
CA PHE A 67 0.21 -12.10 -1.65
C PHE A 67 1.75 -12.25 -1.60
N ALA A 68 2.36 -11.95 -0.46
CA ALA A 68 3.80 -12.05 -0.22
C ALA A 68 4.12 -12.33 1.26
N VAL A 69 5.24 -13.02 1.48
CA VAL A 69 5.91 -13.14 2.79
C VAL A 69 7.09 -12.16 2.81
N VAL A 70 7.20 -11.35 3.86
CA VAL A 70 8.31 -10.40 4.05
C VAL A 70 9.04 -10.72 5.34
N ILE A 71 10.31 -11.10 5.21
CA ILE A 71 11.23 -11.30 6.32
C ILE A 71 12.02 -10.00 6.49
N THR A 72 11.96 -9.40 7.66
CA THR A 72 12.63 -8.11 7.90
C THR A 72 13.20 -7.98 9.31
N CYS A 73 13.91 -6.89 9.55
CA CYS A 73 14.47 -6.60 10.86
C CYS A 73 13.38 -6.14 11.84
N SER A 74 13.54 -6.46 13.12
CA SER A 74 12.76 -5.85 14.21
C SER A 74 13.02 -4.36 14.41
N ASP A 75 13.93 -3.75 13.63
CA ASP A 75 14.18 -2.30 13.63
C ASP A 75 12.88 -1.52 13.49
N SER A 76 12.61 -0.64 14.45
CA SER A 76 11.37 0.16 14.54
C SER A 76 11.15 1.06 13.32
N ARG A 77 12.19 1.35 12.54
CA ARG A 77 12.13 2.24 11.36
C ARG A 77 11.67 1.52 10.09
N VAL A 78 11.60 0.19 10.10
CA VAL A 78 11.32 -0.63 8.92
C VAL A 78 10.06 -1.48 9.16
N SER A 79 8.88 -0.86 9.02
CA SER A 79 7.60 -1.59 9.02
C SER A 79 7.18 -1.89 7.58
N PRO A 80 7.16 -3.16 7.14
CA PRO A 80 6.86 -3.55 5.75
C PRO A 80 5.56 -2.95 5.21
N GLU A 81 4.49 -2.98 5.97
CA GLU A 81 3.18 -2.48 5.58
C GLU A 81 3.19 -0.97 5.33
N ILE A 82 4.03 -0.22 6.06
CA ILE A 82 4.19 1.22 5.86
C ILE A 82 5.09 1.49 4.66
N VAL A 83 6.30 0.90 4.63
CA VAL A 83 7.30 1.20 3.60
C VAL A 83 6.89 0.70 2.22
N PHE A 84 6.05 -0.35 2.13
CA PHE A 84 5.47 -0.84 0.89
C PHE A 84 4.03 -0.36 0.67
N ASP A 85 3.51 0.56 1.49
CA ASP A 85 2.13 1.09 1.43
C ASP A 85 1.06 0.00 1.19
N GLN A 86 1.10 -1.02 2.05
CA GLN A 86 0.15 -2.14 2.10
C GLN A 86 -0.77 -2.03 3.33
N GLY A 87 -1.76 -2.90 3.36
CA GLY A 87 -2.81 -2.96 4.36
C GLY A 87 -2.89 -4.27 5.10
N ILE A 88 -3.95 -4.39 5.88
CA ILE A 88 -4.19 -5.56 6.73
C ILE A 88 -4.57 -6.76 5.84
N GLY A 89 -3.83 -7.86 6.01
CA GLY A 89 -4.03 -9.13 5.28
C GLY A 89 -3.26 -9.25 3.98
N ASP A 90 -2.52 -8.22 3.58
CA ASP A 90 -1.77 -8.21 2.30
C ASP A 90 -0.43 -8.93 2.39
N LEU A 91 0.26 -8.78 3.53
CA LEU A 91 1.59 -9.33 3.77
C LEU A 91 1.55 -10.29 4.95
N PHE A 92 2.26 -11.40 4.83
CA PHE A 92 2.67 -12.21 5.97
C PHE A 92 4.06 -11.75 6.40
N VAL A 93 4.22 -11.28 7.64
CA VAL A 93 5.44 -10.57 8.06
C VAL A 93 6.14 -11.31 9.19
N ILE A 94 7.42 -11.62 8.98
CA ILE A 94 8.30 -12.26 9.96
C ILE A 94 9.40 -11.26 10.33
N ARG A 95 9.59 -10.99 11.63
CA ARG A 95 10.53 -9.96 12.10
C ARG A 95 11.39 -10.46 13.26
N ASN A 96 12.71 -10.40 13.08
CA ASN A 96 13.68 -10.61 14.16
C ASN A 96 14.86 -9.65 14.02
N ALA A 97 15.71 -9.55 15.05
CA ALA A 97 16.89 -8.68 14.99
C ALA A 97 17.89 -9.21 13.96
N GLY A 98 18.16 -8.42 12.92
CA GLY A 98 19.10 -8.79 11.86
C GLY A 98 18.52 -9.69 10.76
N ASN A 99 17.18 -9.84 10.68
CA ASN A 99 16.49 -10.60 9.63
C ASN A 99 17.11 -11.98 9.37
N LEU A 100 17.51 -12.64 10.45
CA LEU A 100 18.11 -13.97 10.45
C LEU A 100 17.04 -15.02 10.19
N ILE A 101 17.44 -16.19 9.71
CA ILE A 101 16.53 -17.31 9.51
C ILE A 101 16.97 -18.44 10.44
N SER A 102 16.18 -18.67 11.47
CA SER A 102 16.28 -19.84 12.34
C SER A 102 15.22 -20.88 11.98
N ASP A 103 15.24 -22.04 12.63
CA ASP A 103 14.22 -23.08 12.43
C ASP A 103 12.80 -22.59 12.76
N ILE A 104 12.66 -21.64 13.68
CA ILE A 104 11.37 -21.04 14.05
C ILE A 104 10.85 -20.16 12.90
N ASP A 105 11.74 -19.40 12.26
CA ASP A 105 11.39 -18.55 11.13
C ASP A 105 11.06 -19.41 9.90
N MET A 106 11.82 -20.49 9.67
CA MET A 106 11.54 -21.48 8.62
C MET A 106 10.19 -22.16 8.78
N GLY A 107 9.78 -22.47 10.02
CA GLY A 107 8.43 -23.02 10.28
C GLY A 107 7.30 -22.02 10.03
N SER A 108 7.61 -20.73 9.89
CA SER A 108 6.64 -19.67 9.59
C SER A 108 6.51 -19.40 8.09
N ILE A 109 7.51 -19.77 7.28
CA ILE A 109 7.55 -19.58 5.80
C ILE A 109 6.82 -20.75 5.12
#